data_AF-A0A965ABG1-F1
#
_entry.id   AF-A0A965ABG1-F1
#
_cell.length_a   1.000
_cell.length_b   1.000
_cell.length_c   1.000
_cell.angle_alpha   90.00
_cell.angle_beta   90.00
_cell.angle_gamma   90.00
#
_symmetry.space_group_name_H-M   'P 1'
#
loop_
_entity.id
_entity.type
_entity.pdbx_description
1 polymer ?
#
loop_
_entity_poly.entity_id
_entity_poly.type
_entity_poly.pdbx_seq_one_letter_code
_entity_poly.pdbx_strand_id
1 'polypeptide(L)'
;MINQTEQEEREYLEIIKEKLLLAIRNADQSVRHFSNELRINKEYIYENQSGMDEADMVAADQSINRMAFTGESVVARKRKLIKLGASPYFGRIDFINQKGERNPIYIGIYTFADESQGVNLIYDWRAPVSSMFYDFELGEAYYTTPSGQVKGSIALKRQYKIRDGIMEFTIENAVNIHDDVLQKELSKSADDKMKNIVATIQRDQNAVIRNETASVMVIQGVAGSGKTSIALHRIAFLLYRYRDSISAKDILIVSPNKVFSDYISNVLPELGEEHIPEMGMEELATEVLENKFTFQPFHQQVAQLLEKPDQSFIDRIKFKSSFEFLSQLNRYLIHVE
;
A
#
# COMPACT_ATOMS: atom_id res chain seq x y z
N MET A 1 -16.16 -4.46 24.31
CA MET A 1 -17.45 -3.73 24.27
C MET A 1 -17.91 -3.69 22.82
N ILE A 2 -19.21 -3.82 22.58
CA ILE A 2 -19.79 -3.79 21.23
C ILE A 2 -20.55 -2.47 21.12
N ASN A 3 -20.05 -1.52 20.34
CA ASN A 3 -20.71 -0.23 20.16
C ASN A 3 -21.88 -0.42 19.19
N GLN A 4 -23.10 -0.21 19.64
CA GLN A 4 -24.34 -0.35 18.88
C GLN A 4 -24.81 0.97 18.27
N THR A 5 -24.48 2.12 18.86
CA THR A 5 -24.93 3.43 18.37
C THR A 5 -23.80 4.24 17.75
N GLU A 6 -24.13 5.21 16.90
CA GLU A 6 -23.14 6.17 16.38
C GLU A 6 -22.46 6.95 17.52
N GLN A 7 -23.20 7.27 18.59
CA GLN A 7 -22.66 7.95 19.76
C GLN A 7 -21.57 7.13 20.45
N GLU A 8 -21.82 5.84 20.70
CA GLU A 8 -20.83 4.93 21.28
C GLU A 8 -19.59 4.76 20.36
N GLU A 9 -19.77 4.84 19.03
CA GLU A 9 -18.63 4.80 18.09
C GLU A 9 -17.81 6.09 18.12
N ARG A 10 -18.45 7.25 18.34
CA ARG A 10 -17.75 8.52 18.55
C ARG A 10 -16.98 8.50 19.87
N GLU A 11 -17.56 7.96 20.93
CA GLU A 11 -16.87 7.78 22.22
C GLU A 11 -15.69 6.82 22.09
N TYR A 12 -15.85 5.70 21.38
CA TYR A 12 -14.76 4.77 21.10
C TYR A 12 -13.65 5.42 20.27
N LEU A 13 -14.00 6.26 19.29
CA LEU A 13 -13.01 7.02 18.52
C LEU A 13 -12.18 7.93 19.43
N GLU A 14 -12.80 8.61 20.40
CA GLU A 14 -12.06 9.43 21.37
C GLU A 14 -11.11 8.59 22.24
N ILE A 15 -11.54 7.41 22.71
CA ILE A 15 -10.65 6.47 23.43
C ILE A 15 -9.45 6.07 22.56
N ILE A 16 -9.69 5.75 21.29
CA ILE A 16 -8.61 5.39 20.36
C ILE A 16 -7.67 6.56 20.12
N LYS A 17 -8.20 7.79 19.99
CA LYS A 17 -7.39 9.02 19.85
C LYS A 17 -6.50 9.25 21.05
N GLU A 18 -7.02 9.11 22.27
CA GLU A 18 -6.21 9.24 23.49
C GLU A 18 -5.06 8.24 23.53
N LYS A 19 -5.34 6.97 23.21
CA LYS A 19 -4.31 5.92 23.14
C LYS A 19 -3.28 6.19 22.05
N LEU A 20 -3.70 6.64 20.87
CA LEU A 20 -2.80 7.02 19.79
C LEU A 20 -1.94 8.23 20.16
N LEU A 21 -2.51 9.26 20.78
CA LEU A 21 -1.78 10.43 21.25
C LEU A 21 -0.71 10.05 22.28
N LEU A 22 -1.04 9.15 23.21
CA LEU A 22 -0.05 8.61 24.15
C LEU A 22 1.06 7.84 23.43
N ALA A 23 0.70 6.95 22.48
CA ALA A 23 1.68 6.20 21.69
C ALA A 23 2.58 7.11 20.84
N ILE A 24 2.05 8.16 20.24
CA ILE A 24 2.81 9.18 19.49
C ILE A 24 3.80 9.89 20.41
N ARG A 25 3.36 10.33 21.61
CA ARG A 25 4.24 10.97 22.59
C ARG A 25 5.39 10.06 23.04
N ASN A 26 5.09 8.78 23.28
CA ASN A 26 6.11 7.80 23.64
C ASN A 26 7.11 7.56 22.49
N ALA A 27 6.60 7.48 21.26
CA ALA A 27 7.44 7.38 20.08
C ALA A 27 8.31 8.64 19.88
N ASP A 28 7.77 9.83 20.12
CA ASP A 28 8.51 11.10 20.08
C ASP A 28 9.67 11.14 21.08
N GLN A 29 9.40 10.74 22.32
CA GLN A 29 10.44 10.63 23.35
C GLN A 29 11.51 9.61 22.95
N SER A 30 11.10 8.46 22.42
CA SER A 30 12.01 7.42 21.94
C SER A 30 12.89 7.92 20.79
N VAL A 31 12.33 8.63 19.80
CA VAL A 31 13.12 9.23 18.70
C VAL A 31 14.15 10.23 19.24
N ARG A 32 13.77 11.10 20.18
CA ARG A 32 14.69 12.08 20.77
C ARG A 32 15.80 11.42 21.57
N HIS A 33 15.46 10.44 22.40
CA HIS A 33 16.43 9.65 23.16
C HIS A 33 17.43 8.99 22.22
N PHE A 34 16.92 8.35 21.17
CA PHE A 34 17.73 7.66 20.17
C PHE A 34 18.68 8.60 19.42
N SER A 35 18.18 9.76 19.01
CA SER A 35 18.99 10.79 18.36
C SER A 35 20.11 11.31 19.27
N ASN A 36 19.85 11.44 20.57
CA ASN A 36 20.85 11.89 21.53
C ASN A 36 21.92 10.82 21.78
N GLU A 37 21.52 9.56 21.99
CA GLU A 37 22.42 8.42 22.16
C GLU A 37 23.34 8.25 20.95
N LEU A 38 22.79 8.32 19.73
CA LEU A 38 23.57 8.27 18.49
C LEU A 38 24.61 9.40 18.42
N ARG A 39 24.24 10.61 18.84
CA ARG A 39 25.17 11.76 18.83
C ARG A 39 26.31 11.54 19.82
N ILE A 40 25.99 11.16 21.05
CA ILE A 40 26.98 10.92 22.12
C ILE A 40 27.94 9.80 21.70
N ASN A 41 27.42 8.70 21.14
CA ASN A 41 28.25 7.58 20.71
C ASN A 41 29.17 7.97 19.53
N LYS A 42 28.67 8.75 18.57
CA LYS A 42 29.50 9.29 17.48
C LYS A 42 30.60 10.22 18.01
N GLU A 43 30.29 11.09 18.97
CA GLU A 43 31.28 11.96 19.62
C GLU A 43 32.35 11.13 20.34
N TYR A 44 31.93 10.12 21.11
CA TYR A 44 32.85 9.21 21.80
C TYR A 44 33.80 8.46 20.85
N ILE A 45 33.28 7.93 19.74
CA ILE A 45 34.09 7.24 18.73
C ILE A 45 35.08 8.20 18.08
N TYR A 46 34.65 9.41 17.75
CA TYR A 46 35.51 10.43 17.14
C TYR A 46 36.64 10.86 18.08
N GLU A 47 36.35 11.07 19.38
CA GLU A 47 37.36 11.46 20.37
C GLU A 47 38.40 10.38 20.65
N ASN A 48 38.00 9.10 20.59
CA ASN A 48 38.89 7.96 20.89
C ASN A 48 39.48 7.30 19.64
N GLN A 49 39.20 7.83 18.44
CA GLN A 49 39.59 7.22 17.16
C GLN A 49 41.10 6.96 17.06
N SER A 50 41.93 7.84 17.61
CA SER A 50 43.40 7.71 17.58
C SER A 50 43.94 6.54 18.40
N GLY A 51 43.15 5.99 19.33
CA GLY A 51 43.54 4.90 20.23
C GLY A 51 42.87 3.55 19.91
N MET A 52 42.02 3.49 18.89
CA MET A 52 41.28 2.29 18.50
C MET A 52 42.12 1.40 17.60
N ASP A 53 42.11 0.10 17.85
CA ASP A 53 42.62 -0.88 16.89
C ASP A 53 41.58 -1.19 15.80
N GLU A 54 41.96 -2.03 14.83
CA GLU A 54 41.08 -2.38 13.71
C GLU A 54 39.80 -3.10 14.18
N ALA A 55 39.89 -3.93 15.22
CA ALA A 55 38.74 -4.64 15.76
C ALA A 55 37.77 -3.70 16.48
N ASP A 56 38.29 -2.73 17.23
CA ASP A 56 37.53 -1.67 17.90
C ASP A 56 36.77 -0.81 16.88
N MET A 57 37.42 -0.44 15.77
CA MET A 57 36.78 0.34 14.71
C MET A 57 35.61 -0.42 14.05
N VAL A 58 35.79 -1.71 13.76
CA VAL A 58 34.72 -2.55 13.19
C VAL A 58 33.56 -2.69 14.16
N ALA A 59 33.83 -2.90 15.45
CA ALA A 59 32.79 -2.99 16.48
C ALA A 59 32.00 -1.68 16.62
N ALA A 60 32.70 -0.54 16.54
CA ALA A 60 32.09 0.79 16.59
C ALA A 60 31.16 1.04 15.40
N ASP A 61 31.59 0.70 14.18
CA ASP A 61 30.78 0.81 12.97
C ASP A 61 29.54 -0.09 13.03
N GLN A 62 29.69 -1.34 13.47
CA GLN A 62 28.55 -2.25 13.67
C GLN A 62 27.54 -1.71 14.70
N SER A 63 28.03 -1.12 15.79
CA SER A 63 27.20 -0.49 16.81
C SER A 63 26.41 0.70 16.25
N ILE A 64 27.07 1.59 15.51
CA ILE A 64 26.43 2.73 14.83
C ILE A 64 25.37 2.25 13.85
N ASN A 65 25.69 1.27 13.01
CA ASN A 65 24.77 0.75 12.00
C ASN A 65 23.53 0.10 12.64
N ARG A 66 23.73 -0.71 13.70
CA ARG A 66 22.62 -1.28 14.47
C ARG A 66 21.76 -0.20 15.12
N MET A 67 22.41 0.85 15.63
CA MET A 67 21.69 1.97 16.18
C MET A 67 20.87 2.66 15.07
N ALA A 68 21.49 3.10 13.98
CA ALA A 68 20.82 3.75 12.87
C ALA A 68 19.56 2.98 12.40
N PHE A 69 19.69 1.67 12.20
CA PHE A 69 18.57 0.80 11.83
C PHE A 69 17.42 0.79 12.85
N THR A 70 17.76 0.73 14.15
CA THR A 70 16.76 0.78 15.22
C THR A 70 16.07 2.15 15.27
N GLY A 71 16.83 3.23 15.11
CA GLY A 71 16.32 4.59 15.05
C GLY A 71 15.36 4.82 13.89
N GLU A 72 15.72 4.35 12.69
CA GLU A 72 14.85 4.38 11.51
C GLU A 72 13.53 3.65 11.76
N SER A 73 13.58 2.47 12.39
CA SER A 73 12.38 1.70 12.74
C SER A 73 11.44 2.45 13.68
N VAL A 74 11.98 3.17 14.68
CA VAL A 74 11.19 4.00 15.61
C VAL A 74 10.57 5.20 14.87
N VAL A 75 11.32 5.85 13.99
CA VAL A 75 10.81 6.96 13.16
C VAL A 75 9.71 6.48 12.22
N ALA A 76 9.88 5.32 11.57
CA ALA A 76 8.87 4.70 10.73
C ALA A 76 7.60 4.38 11.54
N ARG A 77 7.74 3.79 12.74
CA ARG A 77 6.62 3.55 13.66
C ARG A 77 5.88 4.84 14.02
N LYS A 78 6.59 5.92 14.35
CA LYS A 78 6.00 7.23 14.63
C LYS A 78 5.19 7.75 13.44
N ARG A 79 5.73 7.67 12.21
CA ARG A 79 5.01 8.10 10.99
C ARG A 79 3.68 7.34 10.83
N LYS A 80 3.68 6.02 11.07
CA LYS A 80 2.46 5.20 11.04
C LYS A 80 1.43 5.63 12.08
N LEU A 81 1.87 5.90 13.31
CA LEU A 81 1.00 6.37 14.39
C LEU A 81 0.37 7.75 14.10
N ILE A 82 1.13 8.68 13.51
CA ILE A 82 0.60 9.99 13.09
C ILE A 82 -0.52 9.83 12.07
N LYS A 83 -0.32 8.96 11.06
CA LYS A 83 -1.36 8.67 10.05
C LYS A 83 -2.62 8.07 10.68
N LEU A 84 -2.45 7.11 11.60
CA LEU A 84 -3.57 6.56 12.38
C LEU A 84 -4.27 7.64 13.23
N GLY A 85 -3.53 8.61 13.76
CA GLY A 85 -4.11 9.72 14.53
C GLY A 85 -5.10 10.56 13.71
N ALA A 86 -4.84 10.73 12.41
CA ALA A 86 -5.75 11.46 11.51
C ALA A 86 -6.95 10.61 11.08
N SER A 87 -6.73 9.34 10.74
CA SER A 87 -7.78 8.41 10.33
C SER A 87 -7.45 6.97 10.80
N PRO A 88 -7.93 6.57 12.00
CA PRO A 88 -7.48 5.33 12.64
C PRO A 88 -8.03 4.09 11.96
N TYR A 89 -9.32 4.10 11.62
CA TYR A 89 -10.01 3.00 10.96
C TYR A 89 -11.10 3.54 10.03
N PHE A 90 -11.38 2.80 8.97
CA PHE A 90 -12.40 3.15 7.97
C PHE A 90 -13.54 2.12 7.92
N GLY A 91 -13.35 0.96 8.54
CA GLY A 91 -14.35 -0.11 8.52
C GLY A 91 -14.45 -0.85 9.86
N ARG A 92 -15.59 -1.47 10.10
CA ARG A 92 -15.81 -2.42 11.20
C ARG A 92 -16.67 -3.57 10.73
N ILE A 93 -16.30 -4.78 11.17
CA ILE A 93 -17.17 -5.95 11.11
C ILE A 93 -17.34 -6.53 12.51
N ASP A 94 -18.53 -7.05 12.83
CA ASP A 94 -18.73 -7.87 14.01
C ASP A 94 -18.75 -9.33 13.60
N PHE A 95 -17.64 -10.01 13.85
CA PHE A 95 -17.47 -11.41 13.50
C PHE A 95 -17.85 -12.31 14.67
N ILE A 96 -18.78 -13.23 14.44
CA ILE A 96 -19.18 -14.27 15.39
C ILE A 96 -18.46 -15.55 14.97
N ASN A 97 -17.54 -16.02 15.80
CA ASN A 97 -16.84 -17.27 15.53
C ASN A 97 -17.73 -18.50 15.81
N GLN A 98 -17.27 -19.69 15.46
CA GLN A 98 -18.00 -20.95 15.72
C GLN A 98 -18.29 -21.22 17.21
N LYS A 99 -17.59 -20.55 18.14
CA LYS A 99 -17.85 -20.64 19.59
C LYS A 99 -18.96 -19.69 20.05
N GLY A 100 -19.53 -18.89 19.15
CA GLY A 100 -20.55 -17.89 19.44
C GLY A 100 -19.98 -16.57 20.00
N GLU A 101 -18.66 -16.40 20.04
CA GLU A 101 -18.03 -15.17 20.52
C GLU A 101 -18.10 -14.09 19.45
N ARG A 102 -18.79 -12.99 19.77
CA ARG A 102 -18.90 -11.82 18.91
C ARG A 102 -17.74 -10.86 19.17
N ASN A 103 -16.88 -10.69 18.17
CA ASN A 103 -15.71 -9.83 18.24
C ASN A 103 -15.83 -8.67 17.24
N PRO A 104 -15.82 -7.41 17.69
CA PRO A 104 -15.73 -6.26 16.79
C PRO A 104 -14.30 -6.17 16.25
N ILE A 105 -14.18 -6.08 14.92
CA ILE A 105 -12.92 -6.00 14.20
C ILE A 105 -12.92 -4.66 13.47
N TYR A 106 -12.16 -3.71 14.00
CA TYR A 106 -11.92 -2.41 13.36
C TYR A 106 -10.79 -2.56 12.35
N ILE A 107 -10.98 -2.00 11.15
CA ILE A 107 -10.09 -2.15 10.01
C ILE A 107 -9.57 -0.77 9.61
N GLY A 108 -8.25 -0.64 9.57
CA GLY A 108 -7.56 0.59 9.23
C GLY A 108 -6.35 0.34 8.33
N ILE A 109 -5.64 1.43 8.02
CA ILE A 109 -4.45 1.39 7.17
C ILE A 109 -3.26 0.65 7.83
N TYR A 110 -3.23 0.62 9.16
CA TYR A 110 -2.20 -0.03 9.95
C TYR A 110 -2.79 -0.75 11.15
N THR A 111 -2.06 -1.75 11.65
CA THR A 111 -2.40 -2.37 12.94
C THR A 111 -2.06 -1.43 14.09
N PHE A 112 -2.99 -1.31 15.05
CA PHE A 112 -2.75 -0.63 16.32
C PHE A 112 -3.16 -1.56 17.46
N ALA A 113 -2.19 -1.87 18.33
CA ALA A 113 -2.40 -2.76 19.46
C ALA A 113 -2.34 -1.99 20.77
N ASP A 114 -3.16 -2.40 21.73
CA ASP A 114 -3.01 -2.00 23.12
C ASP A 114 -1.88 -2.83 23.75
N GLU A 115 -0.72 -2.21 23.97
CA GLU A 115 0.44 -2.89 24.57
C GLU A 115 0.14 -3.43 25.97
N SER A 116 -0.77 -2.81 26.72
CA SER A 116 -1.08 -3.22 28.09
C SER A 116 -1.95 -4.48 28.15
N GLN A 117 -2.80 -4.68 27.15
CA GLN A 117 -3.74 -5.80 27.08
C GLN A 117 -3.34 -6.86 26.05
N GLY A 118 -2.34 -6.57 25.20
CA GLY A 118 -1.90 -7.48 24.15
C GLY A 118 -2.95 -7.73 23.06
N VAL A 119 -3.93 -6.84 22.93
CA VAL A 119 -5.03 -6.96 21.96
C VAL A 119 -4.92 -5.93 20.85
N ASN A 120 -5.17 -6.35 19.61
CA ASN A 120 -5.28 -5.44 18.48
C ASN A 120 -6.59 -4.65 18.59
N LEU A 121 -6.47 -3.33 18.70
CA LEU A 121 -7.60 -2.40 18.66
C LEU A 121 -8.01 -2.09 17.22
N ILE A 122 -7.05 -2.08 16.31
CA ILE A 122 -7.23 -1.85 14.87
C ILE A 122 -6.42 -2.89 14.11
N TYR A 123 -7.05 -3.52 13.12
CA TYR A 123 -6.43 -4.48 12.23
C TYR A 123 -6.07 -3.81 10.91
N ASP A 124 -4.92 -4.18 10.36
CA ASP A 124 -4.50 -3.73 9.04
C ASP A 124 -5.44 -4.29 7.96
N TRP A 125 -5.83 -3.49 6.97
CA TRP A 125 -6.67 -3.92 5.86
C TRP A 125 -6.09 -5.09 5.05
N ARG A 126 -4.76 -5.24 5.05
CA ARG A 126 -4.05 -6.32 4.35
C ARG A 126 -4.11 -7.63 5.11
N ALA A 127 -4.39 -7.60 6.43
CA ALA A 127 -4.47 -8.79 7.26
C ALA A 127 -5.53 -9.78 6.75
N PRO A 128 -5.33 -11.10 6.91
CA PRO A 128 -6.28 -12.09 6.39
C PRO A 128 -7.69 -11.95 6.97
N VAL A 129 -7.81 -11.60 8.25
CA VAL A 129 -9.11 -11.37 8.90
C VAL A 129 -9.88 -10.20 8.27
N SER A 130 -9.17 -9.19 7.76
CA SER A 130 -9.73 -8.01 7.12
C SER A 130 -10.28 -8.30 5.72
N SER A 131 -9.91 -9.42 5.09
CA SER A 131 -10.48 -9.86 3.81
C SER A 131 -12.00 -10.00 3.89
N MET A 132 -12.51 -10.41 5.06
CA MET A 132 -13.95 -10.59 5.29
C MET A 132 -14.77 -9.33 5.01
N PHE A 133 -14.19 -8.16 5.29
CA PHE A 133 -14.84 -6.89 5.01
C PHE A 133 -15.08 -6.65 3.53
N TYR A 134 -14.27 -7.23 2.64
CA TYR A 134 -14.42 -7.06 1.19
C TYR A 134 -15.12 -8.25 0.53
N ASP A 135 -14.87 -9.47 1.02
CA ASP A 135 -15.31 -10.70 0.36
C ASP A 135 -16.74 -11.12 0.74
N PHE A 136 -17.27 -10.64 1.86
CA PHE A 136 -18.55 -11.08 2.38
C PHE A 136 -19.48 -9.91 2.74
N GLU A 137 -20.77 -10.19 2.63
CA GLU A 137 -21.86 -9.39 3.18
C GLU A 137 -22.19 -9.88 4.60
N LEU A 138 -23.38 -9.56 5.11
CA LEU A 138 -23.86 -10.13 6.37
C LEU A 138 -24.16 -11.63 6.20
N GLY A 139 -24.03 -12.39 7.28
CA GLY A 139 -24.25 -13.84 7.26
C GLY A 139 -22.94 -14.64 7.25
N GLU A 140 -22.93 -15.82 6.63
CA GLU A 140 -21.78 -16.73 6.68
C GLU A 140 -20.53 -16.13 6.05
N ALA A 141 -19.42 -16.22 6.76
CA ALA A 141 -18.13 -15.70 6.31
C ALA A 141 -16.98 -16.59 6.80
N TYR A 142 -15.84 -16.46 6.13
CA TYR A 142 -14.61 -17.09 6.56
C TYR A 142 -13.40 -16.25 6.15
N TYR A 143 -12.27 -16.52 6.78
CA TYR A 143 -10.97 -16.03 6.32
C TYR A 143 -9.93 -17.14 6.42
N THR A 144 -8.93 -17.06 5.54
CA THR A 144 -7.86 -18.05 5.48
C THR A 144 -6.67 -17.59 6.30
N THR A 145 -6.13 -18.47 7.13
CA THR A 145 -4.86 -18.28 7.84
C THR A 145 -3.86 -19.34 7.42
N PRO A 146 -2.55 -19.16 7.68
CA PRO A 146 -1.56 -20.21 7.45
C PRO A 146 -1.91 -21.55 8.13
N SER A 147 -2.64 -21.50 9.25
CA SER A 147 -3.07 -22.68 10.03
C SER A 147 -4.41 -23.28 9.56
N GLY A 148 -5.05 -22.72 8.53
CA GLY A 148 -6.33 -23.18 8.00
C GLY A 148 -7.40 -22.08 7.93
N GLN A 149 -8.60 -22.47 7.50
CA GLN A 149 -9.75 -21.56 7.40
C GLN A 149 -10.45 -21.38 8.74
N VAL A 150 -10.74 -20.13 9.09
CA VAL A 150 -11.57 -19.77 10.24
C VAL A 150 -12.94 -19.36 9.73
N LYS A 151 -13.98 -20.12 10.12
CA LYS A 151 -15.37 -19.88 9.71
C LYS A 151 -16.16 -19.18 10.81
N GLY A 152 -17.21 -18.46 10.42
CA GLY A 152 -18.13 -17.78 11.33
C GLY A 152 -19.21 -17.03 10.58
N SER A 153 -19.77 -15.98 11.19
CA SER A 153 -20.72 -15.10 10.54
C SER A 153 -20.47 -13.63 10.85
N ILE A 154 -20.80 -12.76 9.90
CA ILE A 154 -20.75 -11.30 10.07
C ILE A 154 -22.14 -10.82 10.47
N ALA A 155 -22.25 -10.29 11.69
CA ALA A 155 -23.50 -9.80 12.25
C ALA A 155 -23.74 -8.30 11.98
N LEU A 156 -22.66 -7.55 11.75
CA LEU A 156 -22.71 -6.12 11.49
C LEU A 156 -21.54 -5.73 10.59
N LYS A 157 -21.80 -4.79 9.68
CA LYS A 157 -20.78 -4.16 8.85
C LYS A 157 -21.02 -2.65 8.81
N ARG A 158 -19.97 -1.88 9.12
CA ARG A 158 -20.00 -0.41 9.10
C ARG A 158 -18.81 0.14 8.35
N GLN A 159 -19.04 1.23 7.65
CA GLN A 159 -17.99 2.05 7.04
C GLN A 159 -18.02 3.43 7.69
N TYR A 160 -16.84 3.98 7.96
CA TYR A 160 -16.65 5.28 8.60
C TYR A 160 -15.85 6.19 7.68
N LYS A 161 -16.19 7.47 7.70
CA LYS A 161 -15.30 8.52 7.22
C LYS A 161 -14.78 9.29 8.41
N ILE A 162 -13.48 9.19 8.64
CA ILE A 162 -12.78 9.90 9.71
C ILE A 162 -11.71 10.77 9.08
N ARG A 163 -11.75 12.07 9.38
CA ARG A 163 -10.76 13.06 8.94
C ARG A 163 -10.29 13.85 10.15
N ASP A 164 -8.99 13.99 10.29
CA ASP A 164 -8.36 14.73 11.40
C ASP A 164 -8.89 14.32 12.79
N GLY A 165 -9.16 13.02 12.97
CA GLY A 165 -9.70 12.47 14.20
C GLY A 165 -11.17 12.81 14.47
N ILE A 166 -11.92 13.26 13.46
CA ILE A 166 -13.35 13.57 13.55
C ILE A 166 -14.13 12.62 12.64
N MET A 167 -15.10 11.92 13.21
CA MET A 167 -16.04 11.10 12.44
C MET A 167 -17.03 12.00 11.70
N GLU A 168 -16.89 12.09 10.38
CA GLU A 168 -17.76 12.87 9.51
C GLU A 168 -19.10 12.15 9.31
N PHE A 169 -19.07 10.86 8.99
CA PHE A 169 -20.27 10.03 8.84
C PHE A 169 -19.99 8.54 9.07
N THR A 170 -21.07 7.80 9.35
CA THR A 170 -21.11 6.34 9.45
C THR A 170 -22.17 5.79 8.51
N ILE A 171 -21.88 4.69 7.81
CA ILE A 171 -22.84 3.97 6.99
C ILE A 171 -22.95 2.53 7.49
N GLU A 172 -24.17 2.13 7.84
CA GLU A 172 -24.49 0.76 8.26
C GLU A 172 -24.88 -0.11 7.07
N ASN A 173 -24.56 -1.39 7.15
CA ASN A 173 -24.86 -2.38 6.10
C ASN A 173 -24.33 -1.95 4.73
N ALA A 174 -23.23 -1.19 4.76
CA ALA A 174 -22.64 -0.60 3.58
C ALA A 174 -21.99 -1.68 2.73
N VAL A 175 -22.32 -1.68 1.45
CA VAL A 175 -21.34 -2.06 0.43
C VAL A 175 -20.17 -1.11 0.59
N ASN A 176 -18.94 -1.60 0.62
CA ASN A 176 -17.82 -0.69 0.80
C ASN A 176 -17.83 0.25 -0.42
N ILE A 177 -17.60 1.54 -0.26
CA ILE A 177 -17.50 2.44 -1.41
C ILE A 177 -16.28 3.32 -1.15
N HIS A 178 -15.30 3.29 -2.05
CA HIS A 178 -14.07 4.07 -1.91
C HIS A 178 -14.25 5.53 -2.38
N ASP A 179 -15.28 5.82 -3.17
CA ASP A 179 -15.56 7.15 -3.74
C ASP A 179 -16.57 7.91 -2.86
N ASP A 180 -16.13 9.04 -2.32
CA ASP A 180 -16.92 9.89 -1.41
C ASP A 180 -18.21 10.42 -2.04
N VAL A 181 -18.20 10.73 -3.34
CA VAL A 181 -19.37 11.26 -4.06
C VAL A 181 -20.35 10.13 -4.33
N LEU A 182 -19.84 9.00 -4.81
CA LEU A 182 -20.66 7.80 -5.05
C LEU A 182 -21.29 7.30 -3.74
N GLN A 183 -20.54 7.37 -2.64
CA GLN A 183 -21.00 6.97 -1.32
C GLN A 183 -22.16 7.85 -0.80
N LYS A 184 -22.07 9.16 -1.03
CA LYS A 184 -23.10 10.12 -0.61
C LYS A 184 -24.38 10.04 -1.46
N GLU A 185 -24.25 9.70 -2.74
CA GLU A 185 -25.39 9.50 -3.63
C GLU A 185 -26.06 8.14 -3.42
N LEU A 186 -25.27 7.07 -3.25
CA LEU A 186 -25.81 5.72 -3.03
C LEU A 186 -26.48 5.55 -1.67
N SER A 187 -25.99 6.26 -0.63
CA SER A 187 -26.61 6.23 0.70
C SER A 187 -27.98 6.90 0.76
N LYS A 188 -28.32 7.78 -0.19
CA LYS A 188 -29.57 8.53 -0.19
C LYS A 188 -30.71 7.88 -0.98
N SER A 189 -30.41 7.13 -2.05
CA SER A 189 -31.45 6.67 -2.99
C SER A 189 -31.13 5.40 -3.81
N ALA A 190 -30.10 4.60 -3.47
CA ALA A 190 -29.75 3.44 -4.28
C ALA A 190 -30.71 2.24 -4.10
N ASP A 191 -31.24 1.76 -5.23
CA ASP A 191 -31.99 0.50 -5.35
C ASP A 191 -31.08 -0.69 -4.97
N ASP A 192 -31.64 -1.74 -4.36
CA ASP A 192 -30.84 -2.86 -3.80
C ASP A 192 -30.03 -3.60 -4.88
N LYS A 193 -30.46 -3.54 -6.14
CA LYS A 193 -29.69 -4.03 -7.29
C LYS A 193 -28.36 -3.30 -7.47
N MET A 194 -28.34 -1.98 -7.28
CA MET A 194 -27.13 -1.17 -7.46
C MET A 194 -26.10 -1.46 -6.36
N LYS A 195 -26.57 -1.71 -5.13
CA LYS A 195 -25.72 -2.16 -4.01
C LYS A 195 -25.06 -3.52 -4.34
N ASN A 196 -25.83 -4.50 -4.81
CA ASN A 196 -25.29 -5.82 -5.18
C ASN A 196 -24.24 -5.75 -6.31
N ILE A 197 -24.43 -4.86 -7.30
CA ILE A 197 -23.45 -4.65 -8.37
C ILE A 197 -22.13 -4.11 -7.80
N VAL A 198 -22.19 -3.09 -6.95
CA VAL A 198 -20.99 -2.49 -6.34
C VAL A 198 -20.28 -3.52 -5.44
N ALA A 199 -21.03 -4.32 -4.68
CA ALA A 199 -20.47 -5.36 -3.82
C ALA A 199 -19.73 -6.43 -4.63
N THR A 200 -20.31 -6.84 -5.76
CA THR A 200 -19.67 -7.80 -6.68
C THR A 200 -18.40 -7.23 -7.28
N ILE A 201 -18.43 -5.99 -7.78
CA ILE A 201 -17.24 -5.31 -8.35
C ILE A 201 -16.10 -5.28 -7.33
N GLN A 202 -16.39 -5.00 -6.06
CA GLN A 202 -15.36 -4.96 -5.03
C GLN A 202 -14.78 -6.31 -4.67
N ARG A 203 -15.62 -7.34 -4.62
CA ARG A 203 -15.16 -8.71 -4.43
C ARG A 203 -14.21 -9.11 -5.55
N ASP A 204 -14.55 -8.79 -6.80
CA ASP A 204 -13.69 -9.05 -7.96
C ASP A 204 -12.37 -8.27 -7.88
N GLN A 205 -12.43 -6.99 -7.51
CA GLN A 205 -11.23 -6.17 -7.28
C GLN A 205 -10.35 -6.73 -6.16
N ASN A 206 -10.92 -7.14 -5.03
CA ASN A 206 -10.18 -7.72 -3.91
C ASN A 206 -9.57 -9.07 -4.29
N ALA A 207 -10.26 -9.89 -5.09
CA ALA A 207 -9.72 -11.13 -5.62
C ALA A 207 -8.49 -10.89 -6.50
N VAL A 208 -8.50 -9.85 -7.35
CA VAL A 208 -7.34 -9.43 -8.16
C VAL A 208 -6.21 -8.92 -7.27
N ILE A 209 -6.51 -8.09 -6.26
CA ILE A 209 -5.53 -7.54 -5.31
C ILE A 209 -4.83 -8.67 -4.53
N ARG A 210 -5.59 -9.64 -4.03
CA ARG A 210 -5.10 -10.72 -3.14
C ARG A 210 -4.65 -11.99 -3.87
N ASN A 211 -4.64 -12.00 -5.20
CA ASN A 211 -4.20 -13.18 -5.94
C ASN A 211 -2.69 -13.43 -5.73
N GLU A 212 -2.32 -14.51 -5.04
CA GLU A 212 -0.92 -14.88 -4.80
C GLU A 212 -0.39 -15.91 -5.83
N THR A 213 -1.24 -16.45 -6.70
CA THR A 213 -0.93 -17.62 -7.54
C THR A 213 -0.48 -17.27 -8.94
N ALA A 214 -0.92 -16.14 -9.49
CA ALA A 214 -0.55 -15.71 -10.83
C ALA A 214 0.83 -15.05 -10.84
N SER A 215 1.78 -15.63 -11.60
CA SER A 215 3.10 -15.04 -11.82
C SER A 215 3.05 -13.81 -12.74
N VAL A 216 2.17 -13.84 -13.76
CA VAL A 216 1.90 -12.74 -14.66
C VAL A 216 0.41 -12.41 -14.62
N MET A 217 0.08 -11.14 -14.45
CA MET A 217 -1.30 -10.66 -14.36
C MET A 217 -1.53 -9.47 -15.27
N VAL A 218 -2.59 -9.53 -16.07
CA VAL A 218 -3.04 -8.44 -16.94
C VAL A 218 -4.39 -7.94 -16.43
N ILE A 219 -4.46 -6.65 -16.08
CA ILE A 219 -5.69 -6.01 -15.59
C ILE A 219 -6.32 -5.22 -16.73
N GLN A 220 -7.42 -5.73 -17.29
CA GLN A 220 -8.16 -5.10 -18.38
C GLN A 220 -9.50 -4.56 -17.88
N GLY A 221 -9.87 -3.36 -18.32
CA GLY A 221 -11.12 -2.71 -17.93
C GLY A 221 -11.32 -1.36 -18.60
N VAL A 222 -12.56 -0.87 -18.63
CA VAL A 222 -12.93 0.42 -19.25
C VAL A 222 -12.31 1.63 -18.53
N ALA A 223 -12.35 2.82 -19.13
CA ALA A 223 -11.94 4.04 -18.44
C ALA A 223 -12.72 4.24 -17.13
N GLY A 224 -12.06 4.70 -16.07
CA GLY A 224 -12.69 4.90 -14.76
C GLY A 224 -12.90 3.64 -13.91
N SER A 225 -12.59 2.43 -14.40
CA SER A 225 -12.78 1.16 -13.65
C SER A 225 -11.79 0.92 -12.49
N GLY A 226 -10.90 1.87 -12.18
CA GLY A 226 -9.98 1.76 -11.04
C GLY A 226 -8.74 0.89 -11.26
N LYS A 227 -8.40 0.50 -12.49
CA LYS A 227 -7.24 -0.36 -12.81
C LYS A 227 -5.94 0.03 -12.11
N THR A 228 -5.58 1.31 -12.16
CA THR A 228 -4.38 1.83 -11.51
C THR A 228 -4.46 1.66 -9.99
N SER A 229 -5.59 2.00 -9.38
CA SER A 229 -5.81 1.80 -7.94
C SER A 229 -5.69 0.32 -7.57
N ILE A 230 -6.33 -0.59 -8.32
CA ILE A 230 -6.21 -2.04 -8.11
C ILE A 230 -4.74 -2.50 -8.15
N ALA A 231 -3.95 -2.02 -9.13
CA ALA A 231 -2.53 -2.36 -9.23
C ALA A 231 -1.72 -1.87 -8.02
N LEU A 232 -1.95 -0.65 -7.55
CA LEU A 232 -1.26 -0.09 -6.37
C LEU A 232 -1.64 -0.80 -5.07
N HIS A 233 -2.93 -1.06 -4.88
CA HIS A 233 -3.40 -1.84 -3.74
C HIS A 233 -2.83 -3.26 -3.77
N ARG A 234 -2.70 -3.87 -4.96
CA ARG A 234 -2.03 -5.16 -5.12
C ARG A 234 -0.57 -5.10 -4.70
N ILE A 235 0.17 -4.09 -5.11
CA ILE A 235 1.57 -3.90 -4.70
C ILE A 235 1.68 -3.79 -3.18
N ALA A 236 0.85 -2.94 -2.54
CA ALA A 236 0.82 -2.81 -1.08
C ALA A 236 0.44 -4.13 -0.37
N PHE A 237 -0.51 -4.88 -0.93
CA PHE A 237 -0.84 -6.21 -0.40
C PHE A 237 0.35 -7.17 -0.47
N LEU A 238 1.03 -7.24 -1.63
CA LEU A 238 2.20 -8.10 -1.81
C LEU A 238 3.35 -7.71 -0.87
N LEU A 239 3.64 -6.41 -0.72
CA LEU A 239 4.64 -5.92 0.22
C LEU A 239 4.32 -6.30 1.66
N TYR A 240 3.06 -6.23 2.08
CA TYR A 240 2.67 -6.70 3.42
C TYR A 240 2.78 -8.22 3.56
N ARG A 241 2.27 -8.95 2.58
CA ARG A 241 2.19 -10.42 2.60
C ARG A 241 3.58 -11.06 2.59
N TYR A 242 4.48 -10.48 1.81
CA TYR A 242 5.83 -10.95 1.57
C TYR A 242 6.90 -10.05 2.19
N ARG A 243 6.56 -9.29 3.24
CA ARG A 243 7.44 -8.30 3.90
C ARG A 243 8.79 -8.84 4.38
N ASP A 244 8.88 -10.15 4.59
CA ASP A 244 10.09 -10.83 5.03
C ASP A 244 11.00 -11.24 3.84
N SER A 245 10.52 -11.07 2.60
CA SER A 245 11.18 -11.52 1.36
C SER A 245 11.22 -10.48 0.23
N ILE A 246 10.29 -9.52 0.21
CA ILE A 246 10.15 -8.47 -0.80
C ILE A 246 10.08 -7.14 -0.08
N SER A 247 10.83 -6.17 -0.55
CA SER A 247 10.83 -4.79 -0.08
C SER A 247 10.49 -3.82 -1.22
N ALA A 248 10.17 -2.57 -0.88
CA ALA A 248 9.75 -1.56 -1.86
C ALA A 248 10.78 -1.35 -2.99
N LYS A 249 12.08 -1.50 -2.69
CA LYS A 249 13.18 -1.39 -3.66
C LYS A 249 13.26 -2.55 -4.66
N ASP A 250 12.59 -3.67 -4.39
CA ASP A 250 12.57 -4.84 -5.28
C ASP A 250 11.46 -4.73 -6.33
N ILE A 251 10.70 -3.63 -6.31
CA ILE A 251 9.58 -3.35 -7.20
C ILE A 251 9.92 -2.13 -8.06
N LEU A 252 9.66 -2.22 -9.36
CA LEU A 252 9.80 -1.12 -10.31
C LEU A 252 8.45 -0.83 -10.96
N ILE A 253 8.01 0.42 -10.90
CA ILE A 253 6.83 0.89 -11.63
C ILE A 253 7.29 1.61 -12.89
N VAL A 254 7.00 1.01 -14.04
CA VAL A 254 7.25 1.65 -15.34
C VAL A 254 6.03 2.46 -15.75
N SER A 255 6.21 3.78 -15.78
CA SER A 255 5.14 4.74 -16.04
C SER A 255 5.24 5.33 -17.45
N PRO A 256 4.11 5.67 -18.11
CA PRO A 256 4.14 6.34 -19.40
C PRO A 256 4.62 7.80 -19.33
N ASN A 257 4.50 8.47 -18.18
CA ASN A 257 4.97 9.85 -18.01
C ASN A 257 5.16 10.24 -16.54
N LYS A 258 5.87 11.35 -16.31
CA LYS A 258 6.20 11.86 -14.97
C LYS A 258 4.98 12.26 -14.13
N VAL A 259 3.92 12.79 -14.76
CA VAL A 259 2.68 13.18 -14.04
C VAL A 259 2.01 11.97 -13.40
N PHE A 260 1.98 10.85 -14.12
CA PHE A 260 1.46 9.60 -13.57
C PHE A 260 2.36 9.11 -12.45
N SER A 261 3.68 9.22 -12.59
CA SER A 261 4.59 8.85 -11.52
C SER A 261 4.40 9.67 -10.24
N ASP A 262 4.25 10.99 -10.38
CA ASP A 262 3.99 11.86 -9.24
C ASP A 262 2.67 11.48 -8.54
N TYR A 263 1.65 11.07 -9.28
CA TYR A 263 0.40 10.55 -8.69
C TYR A 263 0.64 9.27 -7.88
N ILE A 264 1.36 8.28 -8.44
CA ILE A 264 1.65 7.02 -7.74
C ILE A 264 2.47 7.25 -6.46
N SER A 265 3.44 8.16 -6.54
CA SER A 265 4.33 8.50 -5.43
C SER A 265 3.58 9.04 -4.20
N ASN A 266 2.37 9.55 -4.37
CA ASN A 266 1.49 10.03 -3.31
C ASN A 266 0.51 8.96 -2.79
N VAL A 267 0.03 8.06 -3.65
CA VAL A 267 -1.00 7.06 -3.29
C VAL A 267 -0.44 5.93 -2.43
N LEU A 268 0.74 5.40 -2.76
CA LEU A 268 1.34 4.30 -1.97
C LEU A 268 1.63 4.69 -0.51
N PRO A 269 2.14 5.91 -0.23
CA PRO A 269 2.19 6.42 1.14
C PRO A 269 0.83 6.42 1.83
N GLU A 270 -0.26 6.81 1.17
CA GLU A 270 -1.60 6.79 1.77
C GLU A 270 -2.06 5.36 2.12
N LEU A 271 -1.67 4.37 1.30
CA LEU A 271 -1.88 2.94 1.56
C LEU A 271 -0.95 2.35 2.62
N GLY A 272 0.01 3.17 3.05
CA GLY A 272 0.86 2.90 4.18
C GLY A 272 2.21 2.30 3.84
N GLU A 273 2.59 2.28 2.56
CA GLU A 273 3.88 1.79 2.08
C GLU A 273 4.94 2.89 1.97
N GLU A 274 6.19 2.45 1.85
CA GLU A 274 7.32 3.30 1.50
C GLU A 274 7.30 3.69 0.01
N HIS A 275 8.16 4.64 -0.35
CA HIS A 275 8.29 5.04 -1.74
C HIS A 275 8.83 3.87 -2.58
N ILE A 276 8.16 3.59 -3.70
CA ILE A 276 8.56 2.56 -4.65
C ILE A 276 9.29 3.23 -5.81
N PRO A 277 10.42 2.68 -6.30
CA PRO A 277 11.09 3.19 -7.48
C PRO A 277 10.16 3.26 -8.69
N GLU A 278 10.16 4.40 -9.36
CA GLU A 278 9.38 4.65 -10.55
C GLU A 278 10.28 5.17 -11.66
N MET A 279 10.01 4.73 -12.88
CA MET A 279 10.82 5.08 -14.03
C MET A 279 9.99 5.21 -15.30
N GLY A 280 10.25 6.26 -16.07
CA GLY A 280 9.71 6.39 -17.41
C GLY A 280 10.41 5.48 -18.41
N MET A 281 9.74 5.12 -19.51
CA MET A 281 10.38 4.34 -20.59
C MET A 281 11.64 5.01 -21.16
N GLU A 282 11.65 6.35 -21.26
CA GLU A 282 12.80 7.11 -21.76
C GLU A 282 13.96 7.13 -20.75
N GLU A 283 13.65 7.23 -19.47
CA GLU A 283 14.65 7.14 -18.39
C GLU A 283 15.28 5.75 -18.40
N LEU A 284 14.45 4.70 -18.50
CA LEU A 284 14.90 3.30 -18.59
C LEU A 284 15.82 3.07 -19.78
N ALA A 285 15.44 3.60 -20.95
CA ALA A 285 16.27 3.52 -22.15
C ALA A 285 17.62 4.23 -21.95
N THR A 286 17.62 5.40 -21.29
CA THR A 286 18.86 6.16 -21.03
C THR A 286 19.81 5.41 -20.10
N GLU A 287 19.27 4.79 -19.04
CA GLU A 287 20.06 4.01 -18.09
C GLU A 287 20.64 2.74 -18.74
N VAL A 288 19.82 1.97 -19.45
CA VAL A 288 20.26 0.75 -20.14
C VAL A 288 21.29 1.04 -21.24
N LEU A 289 21.19 2.19 -21.90
CA LEU A 289 22.15 2.63 -22.93
C LEU A 289 23.36 3.38 -22.35
N GLU A 290 23.48 3.47 -21.01
CA GLU A 290 24.57 4.15 -20.29
C GLU A 290 24.80 5.59 -20.75
N ASN A 291 23.74 6.27 -21.20
CA ASN A 291 23.80 7.61 -21.80
C ASN A 291 24.79 7.74 -22.99
N LYS A 292 25.13 6.63 -23.65
CA LYS A 292 26.07 6.60 -24.79
C LYS A 292 25.43 6.96 -26.13
N PHE A 293 24.10 6.86 -26.21
CA PHE A 293 23.35 7.03 -27.45
C PHE A 293 22.22 8.04 -27.27
N THR A 294 22.02 8.87 -28.29
CA THR A 294 20.82 9.70 -28.40
C THR A 294 19.73 8.92 -29.11
N PHE A 295 18.51 9.04 -28.64
CA PHE A 295 17.33 8.43 -29.26
C PHE A 295 16.21 9.46 -29.38
N GLN A 296 15.27 9.19 -30.28
CA GLN A 296 14.08 10.03 -30.46
C GLN A 296 13.05 9.72 -29.35
N PRO A 297 12.67 10.68 -28.50
CA PRO A 297 11.59 10.54 -27.53
C PRO A 297 10.23 10.28 -28.19
N PHE A 298 9.28 9.70 -27.43
CA PHE A 298 7.96 9.36 -27.96
C PHE A 298 7.19 10.59 -28.46
N HIS A 299 7.25 11.69 -27.71
CA HIS A 299 6.57 12.95 -28.09
C HIS A 299 7.10 13.54 -29.40
N GLN A 300 8.41 13.44 -29.67
CA GLN A 300 9.01 13.90 -30.92
C GLN A 300 8.62 13.01 -32.10
N GLN A 301 8.56 11.69 -31.88
CA GLN A 301 8.08 10.75 -32.89
C GLN A 301 6.62 11.07 -33.29
N VAL A 302 5.75 11.33 -32.30
CA VAL A 302 4.34 11.70 -32.56
C VAL A 302 4.24 13.03 -33.29
N ALA A 303 4.99 14.06 -32.87
CA ALA A 303 5.00 15.37 -33.54
C ALA A 303 5.42 15.24 -35.00
N GLN A 304 6.48 14.49 -35.30
CA GLN A 304 6.92 14.23 -36.67
C GLN A 304 5.85 13.55 -37.51
N LEU A 305 5.13 12.56 -36.96
CA LEU A 305 4.04 11.87 -37.64
C LEU A 305 2.87 12.80 -37.97
N LEU A 306 2.56 13.76 -37.10
CA LEU A 306 1.46 14.71 -37.28
C LEU A 306 1.82 15.86 -38.23
N GLU A 307 3.04 16.39 -38.12
CA GLU A 307 3.47 17.55 -38.92
C GLU A 307 3.91 17.17 -40.34
N LYS A 308 4.60 16.04 -40.49
CA LYS A 308 5.19 15.58 -41.75
C LYS A 308 5.03 14.07 -41.91
N PRO A 309 3.83 13.58 -42.23
CA PRO A 309 3.58 12.16 -42.41
C PRO A 309 4.40 11.61 -43.59
N ASP A 310 5.46 10.87 -43.28
CA ASP A 310 6.25 10.11 -44.26
C ASP A 310 5.87 8.63 -44.20
N GLN A 311 5.45 8.09 -45.33
CA GLN A 311 5.02 6.68 -45.44
C GLN A 311 6.17 5.73 -45.10
N SER A 312 7.39 6.03 -45.53
CA SER A 312 8.56 5.17 -45.27
C SER A 312 8.90 5.12 -43.77
N PHE A 313 8.72 6.23 -43.06
CA PHE A 313 8.87 6.31 -41.61
C PHE A 313 7.77 5.52 -40.89
N ILE A 314 6.51 5.66 -41.30
CA ILE A 314 5.37 4.91 -40.74
C ILE A 314 5.57 3.40 -40.90
N ASP A 315 5.95 2.94 -42.10
CA ASP A 315 6.14 1.51 -42.37
C ASP A 315 7.32 0.94 -41.57
N ARG A 316 8.37 1.74 -41.35
CA ARG A 316 9.48 1.37 -40.48
C ARG A 316 9.06 1.23 -39.02
N ILE A 317 8.24 2.14 -38.50
CA ILE A 317 7.70 2.05 -37.13
C ILE A 317 6.86 0.78 -36.99
N LYS A 318 5.93 0.53 -37.93
CA LYS A 318 5.08 -0.66 -37.94
C LYS A 318 5.88 -1.96 -37.99
N PHE A 319 6.92 -2.00 -38.82
CA PHE A 319 7.78 -3.17 -38.91
C PHE A 319 8.55 -3.39 -37.61
N LYS A 320 9.20 -2.35 -37.06
CA LYS A 320 9.97 -2.45 -35.81
C LYS A 320 9.12 -2.75 -34.57
N SER A 321 7.83 -2.46 -34.57
CA SER A 321 6.90 -2.81 -33.48
C SER A 321 6.26 -4.19 -33.62
N SER A 322 6.63 -4.96 -34.66
CA SER A 322 6.08 -6.28 -34.92
C SER A 322 6.86 -7.42 -34.26
N PHE A 323 6.19 -8.54 -34.00
CA PHE A 323 6.83 -9.79 -33.58
C PHE A 323 7.80 -10.36 -34.63
N GLU A 324 7.60 -10.03 -35.91
CA GLU A 324 8.49 -10.46 -36.99
C GLU A 324 9.88 -9.86 -36.82
N PHE A 325 9.96 -8.55 -36.56
CA PHE A 325 11.23 -7.87 -36.33
C PHE A 325 11.98 -8.45 -35.13
N LEU A 326 11.28 -8.71 -34.01
CA LEU A 326 11.88 -9.38 -32.85
C LEU A 326 12.44 -10.76 -33.21
N SER A 327 11.70 -11.53 -34.01
CA SER A 327 12.13 -12.86 -34.46
C SER A 327 13.32 -12.82 -35.41
N GLN A 328 13.43 -11.77 -36.24
CA GLN A 328 14.61 -11.55 -37.08
C GLN A 328 15.82 -11.11 -36.24
N LEU A 329 15.62 -10.24 -35.25
CA LEU A 329 16.68 -9.77 -34.36
C LEU A 329 17.27 -10.91 -33.51
N ASN A 330 16.43 -11.80 -32.97
CA ASN A 330 16.89 -12.98 -32.25
C ASN A 330 17.70 -13.94 -33.13
N ARG A 331 17.29 -14.14 -34.39
CA ARG A 331 18.07 -14.94 -35.36
C ARG A 331 19.42 -14.29 -35.68
N TYR A 332 19.44 -12.97 -35.80
CA TYR A 332 20.66 -12.22 -36.04
C TYR A 332 21.63 -12.33 -34.84
N LEU A 333 21.14 -12.23 -33.61
CA LEU A 333 21.98 -12.41 -32.42
C LEU A 333 22.68 -13.77 -32.40
N ILE A 334 21.96 -14.86 -32.70
CA ILE A 334 22.54 -16.23 -32.80
C ILE A 334 23.61 -16.32 -33.90
N HIS A 335 23.51 -15.52 -34.97
CA HIS A 335 24.50 -15.52 -36.04
C HIS A 335 25.77 -14.73 -35.68
N VAL A 336 25.66 -13.77 -34.76
CA VAL A 336 26.76 -12.88 -34.35
C VAL A 336 27.51 -13.41 -33.13
N GLU A 337 26.86 -14.23 -32.29
CA GLU A 337 27.50 -15.02 -31.22
C GLU A 337 28.33 -16.20 -31.78
#